data_AF-A0A850SQL7-F1
#
_entry.id   AF-A0A850SQL7-F1
#
_cell.length_a   1.000
_cell.length_b   1.000
_cell.length_c   1.000
_cell.angle_alpha   90.00
_cell.angle_beta   90.00
_cell.angle_gamma   90.00
#
_symmetry.space_group_name_H-M   'P 1'
#
loop_
_entity.id
_entity.type
_entity.pdbx_description
1 polymer ?
#
loop_
_entity_poly.entity_id
_entity_poly.type
_entity_poly.pdbx_seq_one_letter_code
_entity_poly.pdbx_strand_id
1 'polypeptide(L)'
;SVKGVAPRIWAERAVAACLEFGAARIVVEANQGGDMAKAVIAAVDPQAPVKTVHARLAKRLRAAPVAALYEQGLVRHVGAFSALEDEMTSFVGAGDASPDRLDALVWAITDLLLSKRSIPAVRAL
;
A
#
# COMPACT_ATOMS: atom_id res chain seq x y z
N SER A 1 -11.53 5.43 0.32
CA SER A 1 -11.30 4.46 -0.77
C SER A 1 -12.39 4.58 -1.83
N VAL A 2 -12.19 4.06 -3.03
CA VAL A 2 -13.16 4.09 -4.14
C VAL A 2 -13.38 2.68 -4.70
N LYS A 3 -14.55 2.42 -5.27
CA LYS A 3 -14.92 1.13 -5.89
C LYS A 3 -15.66 1.36 -7.20
N GLY A 4 -15.44 0.52 -8.21
CA GLY A 4 -16.17 0.55 -9.49
C GLY A 4 -15.98 1.83 -10.32
N VAL A 5 -14.91 2.59 -10.07
CA VAL A 5 -14.61 3.83 -10.80
C VAL A 5 -13.64 3.58 -11.95
N ALA A 6 -13.66 4.45 -12.96
CA ALA A 6 -12.70 4.42 -14.05
C ALA A 6 -11.26 4.55 -13.54
N PRO A 7 -10.25 3.93 -14.21
CA PRO A 7 -8.89 3.90 -13.70
C PRO A 7 -8.28 5.26 -13.36
N ARG A 8 -8.52 6.23 -14.22
CA ARG A 8 -8.06 7.61 -14.03
C ARG A 8 -8.54 8.22 -12.71
N ILE A 9 -9.77 7.94 -12.28
CA ILE A 9 -10.36 8.54 -11.07
C ILE A 9 -9.67 8.05 -9.80
N TRP A 10 -9.35 6.76 -9.70
CA TRP A 10 -8.61 6.28 -8.55
C TRP A 10 -7.15 6.76 -8.56
N ALA A 11 -6.55 6.96 -9.75
CA ALA A 11 -5.20 7.49 -9.88
C ALA A 11 -5.11 8.95 -9.46
N GLU A 12 -6.06 9.80 -9.89
CA GLU A 12 -6.19 11.19 -9.44
C GLU A 12 -6.30 11.28 -7.91
N ARG A 13 -7.11 10.40 -7.29
CA ARG A 13 -7.22 10.35 -5.83
C ARG A 13 -5.94 9.88 -5.14
N ALA A 14 -5.22 8.92 -5.72
CA ALA A 14 -3.96 8.45 -5.17
C ALA A 14 -2.88 9.52 -5.21
N VAL A 15 -2.75 10.26 -6.33
CA VAL A 15 -1.84 11.39 -6.47
C VAL A 15 -2.21 12.53 -5.52
N ALA A 16 -3.50 12.89 -5.47
CA ALA A 16 -3.98 13.92 -4.56
C ALA A 16 -3.66 13.58 -3.09
N ALA A 17 -3.93 12.35 -2.66
CA ALA A 17 -3.58 11.90 -1.30
C ALA A 17 -2.06 11.91 -1.06
N CYS A 18 -1.26 11.51 -2.06
CA CYS A 18 0.20 11.55 -1.95
C CYS A 18 0.71 12.98 -1.69
N LEU A 19 0.15 13.97 -2.38
CA LEU A 19 0.50 15.38 -2.21
C LEU A 19 -0.02 15.94 -0.89
N GLU A 20 -1.29 15.67 -0.55
CA GLU A 20 -1.95 16.14 0.67
C GLU A 20 -1.21 15.68 1.93
N PHE A 21 -0.80 14.40 1.97
CA PHE A 21 -0.11 13.83 3.12
C PHE A 21 1.42 13.92 3.03
N GLY A 22 1.97 14.54 1.98
CA GLY A 22 3.43 14.60 1.76
C GLY A 22 4.07 13.21 1.73
N ALA A 23 3.37 12.21 1.17
CA ALA A 23 3.80 10.83 1.20
C ALA A 23 5.08 10.64 0.37
N ALA A 24 6.02 9.85 0.89
CA ALA A 24 7.29 9.60 0.20
C ALA A 24 7.11 8.82 -1.11
N ARG A 25 6.06 8.01 -1.20
CA ARG A 25 5.73 7.21 -2.40
C ARG A 25 4.31 6.65 -2.37
N ILE A 26 3.80 6.32 -3.56
CA ILE A 26 2.64 5.47 -3.80
C ILE A 26 3.15 4.05 -4.06
N VAL A 27 2.67 3.08 -3.30
CA VAL A 27 3.04 1.67 -3.46
C VAL A 27 2.01 0.95 -4.32
N VAL A 28 2.46 0.24 -5.36
CA VAL A 28 1.61 -0.48 -6.31
C VAL A 28 2.01 -1.95 -6.34
N GLU A 29 1.07 -2.86 -6.04
CA GLU A 29 1.31 -4.29 -6.25
C GLU A 29 1.31 -4.61 -7.75
N ALA A 30 2.36 -5.27 -8.22
CA ALA A 30 2.61 -5.49 -9.64
C ALA A 30 2.05 -6.80 -10.20
N ASN A 31 1.71 -7.75 -9.33
CA ASN A 31 1.26 -9.08 -9.76
C ASN A 31 -0.10 -9.06 -10.48
N GLN A 32 -0.90 -8.00 -10.32
CA GLN A 32 -2.22 -7.85 -10.92
C GLN A 32 -2.38 -6.47 -11.56
N GLY A 33 -1.86 -6.32 -12.78
CA GLY A 33 -2.04 -5.08 -13.54
C GLY A 33 -1.18 -3.90 -13.05
N GLY A 34 -0.03 -4.18 -12.43
CA GLY A 34 0.89 -3.14 -11.93
C GLY A 34 1.37 -2.16 -12.99
N ASP A 35 1.72 -2.67 -14.18
CA ASP A 35 2.19 -1.83 -15.28
C ASP A 35 1.08 -0.87 -15.74
N MET A 36 -0.15 -1.37 -15.82
CA MET A 36 -1.32 -0.52 -16.08
C MET A 36 -1.47 0.52 -14.98
N ALA A 37 -1.41 0.12 -13.71
CA ALA A 37 -1.59 1.05 -12.60
C ALA A 37 -0.51 2.16 -12.59
N LYS A 38 0.75 1.79 -12.82
CA LYS A 38 1.87 2.73 -12.95
C LYS A 38 1.67 3.68 -14.14
N ALA A 39 1.25 3.16 -15.29
CA ALA A 39 1.00 3.98 -16.47
C ALA A 39 -0.15 4.97 -16.26
N VAL A 40 -1.25 4.55 -15.63
CA VAL A 40 -2.40 5.41 -15.33
C VAL A 40 -2.02 6.50 -14.32
N ILE A 41 -1.22 6.18 -13.28
CA ILE A 41 -0.71 7.19 -12.34
C ILE A 41 0.22 8.16 -13.07
N ALA A 42 1.16 7.68 -13.88
CA ALA A 42 2.08 8.53 -14.63
C ALA A 42 1.36 9.45 -15.65
N ALA A 43 0.21 9.02 -16.18
CA ALA A 43 -0.63 9.84 -17.04
C ALA A 43 -1.34 10.98 -16.29
N VAL A 44 -1.59 10.80 -14.98
CA VAL A 44 -2.14 11.85 -14.11
C VAL A 44 -1.03 12.79 -13.66
N ASP A 45 0.08 12.25 -13.16
CA ASP A 45 1.26 13.00 -12.74
C ASP A 45 2.54 12.19 -13.03
N PRO A 46 3.34 12.60 -14.03
CA PRO A 46 4.59 11.94 -14.37
C PRO A 46 5.66 11.99 -13.27
N GLN A 47 5.54 12.90 -12.31
CA GLN A 47 6.47 13.05 -11.19
C GLN A 47 6.03 12.28 -9.93
N ALA A 48 4.85 11.64 -9.96
CA ALA A 48 4.35 10.89 -8.82
C ALA A 48 5.34 9.78 -8.41
N PRO A 49 5.78 9.73 -7.14
CA PRO A 49 6.78 8.77 -6.68
C PRO A 49 6.17 7.36 -6.55
N VAL A 50 6.11 6.58 -7.63
CA VAL A 50 5.55 5.22 -7.61
C VAL A 50 6.61 4.16 -7.34
N LYS A 51 6.37 3.29 -6.36
CA LYS A 51 7.17 2.07 -6.13
C LYS A 51 6.32 0.83 -6.39
N THR A 52 6.79 -0.04 -7.28
CA THR A 52 6.16 -1.33 -7.51
C THR A 52 6.67 -2.38 -6.55
N VAL A 53 5.77 -3.25 -6.07
CA VAL A 53 6.07 -4.37 -5.17
C VAL A 53 5.43 -5.65 -5.69
N HIS A 54 6.00 -6.79 -5.36
CA HIS A 54 5.47 -8.10 -5.77
C HIS A 54 5.17 -8.93 -4.54
N ALA A 55 3.93 -9.40 -4.40
CA ALA A 55 3.62 -10.43 -3.42
C ALA A 55 4.29 -11.75 -3.82
N ARG A 56 5.06 -12.32 -2.89
CA ARG A 56 5.64 -13.68 -3.00
C ARG A 56 5.07 -14.66 -1.99
N LEU A 57 4.44 -14.11 -0.95
CA LEU A 57 3.87 -14.86 0.16
C LEU A 57 2.36 -14.73 0.13
N ALA A 58 1.68 -15.76 0.65
CA ALA A 58 0.25 -15.71 0.90
C ALA A 58 -0.11 -14.52 1.78
N LYS A 59 -1.32 -13.99 1.58
CA LYS A 59 -1.84 -12.79 2.26
C LYS A 59 -1.67 -12.86 3.79
N ARG A 60 -2.01 -14.00 4.39
CA ARG A 60 -1.85 -14.23 5.84
C ARG A 60 -0.40 -14.11 6.30
N LEU A 61 0.53 -14.75 5.61
CA LEU A 61 1.96 -14.71 5.97
C LEU A 61 2.55 -13.31 5.79
N ARG A 62 2.06 -12.58 4.78
CA ARG A 62 2.48 -11.19 4.52
C ARG A 62 1.92 -10.21 5.55
N ALA A 63 0.72 -10.44 6.08
CA ALA A 63 0.10 -9.62 7.11
C ALA A 63 0.68 -9.86 8.53
N ALA A 64 1.16 -11.08 8.81
CA ALA A 64 1.69 -11.46 10.12
C ALA A 64 2.73 -10.47 10.73
N PRO A 65 3.77 -10.01 10.01
CA PRO A 65 4.72 -9.06 10.59
C PRO A 65 4.10 -7.68 10.85
N VAL A 66 3.08 -7.28 10.09
CA VAL A 66 2.34 -6.03 10.33
C VAL A 66 1.47 -6.15 11.58
N ALA A 67 0.81 -7.28 11.77
CA ALA A 67 0.04 -7.56 12.99
C ALA A 67 0.93 -7.47 14.25
N ALA A 68 2.15 -8.00 14.20
CA ALA A 68 3.10 -7.89 15.31
C ALA A 68 3.45 -6.43 15.66
N LEU A 69 3.51 -5.52 14.67
CA LEU A 69 3.73 -4.09 14.92
C LEU A 69 2.52 -3.44 15.62
N TYR A 70 1.29 -3.87 15.29
CA TYR A 70 0.08 -3.46 16.01
C TYR A 70 0.08 -3.97 17.45
N GLU A 71 0.39 -5.24 17.68
CA GLU A 71 0.47 -5.86 19.01
C GLU A 71 1.49 -5.14 19.92
N GLN A 72 2.61 -4.70 19.35
CA GLN A 72 3.63 -3.91 20.06
C GLN A 72 3.24 -2.44 20.26
N GLY A 73 2.09 -2.00 19.72
CA GLY A 73 1.66 -0.60 19.78
C GLY A 73 2.54 0.36 18.97
N LEU A 74 3.23 -0.13 17.94
CA LEU A 74 4.06 0.68 17.05
C LEU A 74 3.28 1.30 15.90
N VAL A 75 2.08 0.78 15.62
CA VAL A 75 1.15 1.33 14.62
C VAL A 75 -0.14 1.76 15.31
N ARG A 76 -0.62 2.97 14.97
CA ARG A 76 -1.90 3.51 15.46
C ARG A 76 -2.60 4.27 14.33
N HIS A 77 -3.92 4.19 14.31
CA HIS A 77 -4.76 4.99 13.43
C HIS A 77 -5.18 6.29 14.13
N VAL A 78 -5.23 7.39 13.38
CA VAL A 78 -5.77 8.67 13.85
C VAL A 78 -7.16 8.85 13.25
N GLY A 79 -8.19 8.79 14.09
CA GLY A 79 -9.59 8.77 13.67
C GLY A 79 -10.15 7.36 13.52
N ALA A 80 -11.39 7.27 13.00
CA ALA A 80 -12.08 6.00 12.80
C ALA A 80 -12.06 5.60 11.32
N PHE A 81 -11.72 4.34 11.05
CA PHE A 81 -11.69 3.77 9.71
C PHE A 81 -12.55 2.51 9.64
N SER A 82 -13.84 2.63 9.96
CA SER A 82 -14.75 1.49 10.15
C SER A 82 -14.61 0.39 9.09
N ALA A 83 -14.67 0.75 7.79
CA ALA A 83 -14.55 -0.24 6.72
C ALA A 83 -13.18 -0.95 6.67
N LEU A 84 -12.09 -0.28 7.08
CA LEU A 84 -10.78 -0.93 7.21
C LEU A 84 -10.72 -1.76 8.50
N GLU A 85 -11.25 -1.25 9.60
CA GLU A 85 -11.29 -1.91 10.90
C GLU A 85 -12.14 -3.21 10.86
N ASP A 86 -13.26 -3.19 10.15
CA ASP A 86 -14.07 -4.37 9.86
C ASP A 86 -13.27 -5.40 9.06
N GLU A 87 -12.54 -4.97 8.03
CA GLU A 87 -11.66 -5.84 7.24
C GLU A 87 -10.50 -6.40 8.09
N MET A 88 -9.94 -5.62 9.02
CA MET A 88 -8.87 -6.04 9.92
C MET A 88 -9.35 -7.08 10.95
N THR A 89 -10.55 -6.90 11.51
CA THR A 89 -11.09 -7.78 12.56
C THR A 89 -11.71 -9.06 12.01
N SER A 90 -12.20 -9.05 10.77
CA SER A 90 -12.77 -10.22 10.10
C SER A 90 -11.74 -11.09 9.36
N PHE A 91 -10.50 -10.61 9.19
CA PHE A 91 -9.47 -11.32 8.44
C PHE A 91 -8.89 -12.50 9.23
N VAL A 92 -9.33 -13.71 8.88
CA VAL A 92 -8.82 -14.97 9.45
C VAL A 92 -7.69 -15.61 8.64
N GLY A 93 -7.37 -15.04 7.47
CA GLY A 93 -6.34 -15.56 6.57
C GLY A 93 -6.69 -16.89 5.89
N ALA A 94 -7.96 -17.29 5.92
CA ALA A 94 -8.54 -18.40 5.16
C ALA A 94 -9.58 -17.85 4.17
N GLY A 95 -9.52 -18.29 2.91
CA GLY A 95 -10.35 -17.79 1.80
C GLY A 95 -9.58 -17.03 0.72
N ASP A 96 -10.17 -16.89 -0.47
CA ASP A 96 -9.48 -16.41 -1.67
C ASP A 96 -9.35 -14.87 -1.75
N ALA A 97 -10.24 -14.12 -1.12
CA ALA A 97 -10.24 -12.66 -1.15
C ALA A 97 -9.41 -12.07 0.00
N SER A 98 -8.41 -11.25 -0.33
CA SER A 98 -7.84 -10.33 0.65
C SER A 98 -8.81 -9.18 0.67
N PRO A 99 -9.14 -8.60 1.82
CA PRO A 99 -9.83 -7.33 1.84
C PRO A 99 -8.94 -6.26 1.18
N ASP A 100 -9.49 -5.50 0.23
CA ASP A 100 -8.71 -4.54 -0.58
C ASP A 100 -7.99 -3.49 0.29
N ARG A 101 -8.57 -3.08 1.45
CA ARG A 101 -8.01 -2.02 2.30
C ARG A 101 -6.98 -2.58 3.25
N LEU A 102 -7.27 -3.73 3.86
CA LEU A 102 -6.30 -4.43 4.68
C LEU A 102 -5.02 -4.72 3.89
N ASP A 103 -5.15 -5.19 2.65
CA ASP A 103 -3.98 -5.50 1.83
C ASP A 103 -3.16 -4.25 1.49
N ALA A 104 -3.84 -3.16 1.13
CA ALA A 104 -3.19 -1.86 0.92
C ALA A 104 -2.47 -1.35 2.19
N LEU A 105 -3.09 -1.49 3.36
CA LEU A 105 -2.49 -1.13 4.65
C LEU A 105 -1.24 -1.97 4.93
N VAL A 106 -1.32 -3.29 4.73
CA VAL A 106 -0.18 -4.20 4.91
C VAL A 106 0.98 -3.79 4.02
N TRP A 107 0.72 -3.45 2.75
CA TRP A 107 1.75 -2.97 1.84
C TRP A 107 2.35 -1.63 2.27
N ALA A 108 1.53 -0.67 2.70
CA ALA A 108 2.00 0.62 3.17
C ALA A 108 2.93 0.48 4.38
N ILE A 109 2.53 -0.31 5.39
CA ILE A 109 3.33 -0.52 6.60
C ILE A 109 4.60 -1.33 6.28
N THR A 110 4.49 -2.34 5.41
CA THR A 110 5.65 -3.13 5.00
C THR A 110 6.68 -2.28 4.25
N ASP A 111 6.24 -1.38 3.37
CA ASP A 111 7.12 -0.46 2.68
C ASP A 111 7.78 0.54 3.64
N LEU A 112 6.99 1.07 4.58
CA LEU A 112 7.44 2.10 5.53
C LEU A 112 8.41 1.58 6.59
N LEU A 113 8.13 0.41 7.18
CA LEU A 113 8.81 -0.06 8.40
C LEU A 113 9.64 -1.33 8.22
N LEU A 114 9.33 -2.18 7.24
CA LEU A 114 9.92 -3.51 7.12
C LEU A 114 10.83 -3.67 5.89
N SER A 115 10.70 -2.77 4.92
CA SER A 115 11.60 -2.75 3.77
C SER A 115 12.97 -2.24 4.20
N LYS A 116 14.03 -2.96 3.82
CA LYS A 116 15.40 -2.52 4.09
C LYS A 116 15.57 -1.09 3.55
N ARG A 117 15.88 -0.13 4.43
CA ARG A 117 16.35 1.21 4.01
C ARG A 117 17.55 0.99 3.09
N SER A 118 17.43 1.38 1.83
CA SER A 118 18.63 1.56 1.01
C SER A 118 19.42 2.70 1.66
N ILE A 119 20.54 2.38 2.29
CA ILE A 119 21.54 3.38 2.64
C ILE A 119 21.92 4.04 1.31
N PRO A 120 21.91 5.40 1.21
CA PRO A 120 22.35 6.07 -0.01
C PRO A 120 23.76 5.59 -0.36
N ALA A 121 23.89 4.86 -1.46
CA ALA A 121 25.19 4.49 -1.97
C ALA A 121 25.75 5.71 -2.71
N VAL A 122 26.74 6.38 -2.12
CA VAL A 122 27.52 7.39 -2.83
C VAL A 122 28.30 6.66 -3.91
N ARG A 123 27.94 6.88 -5.18
CA ARG A 123 28.78 6.47 -6.32
C ARG A 123 29.99 7.41 -6.32
N ALA A 124 31.17 6.88 -6.00
CA ALA A 124 32.42 7.55 -6.31
C ALA A 124 32.58 7.58 -7.84
N LEU A 125 32.91 8.77 -8.37
CA LEU A 125 33.24 9.01 -9.78
C LEU A 125 34.64 8.47 -10.11
#